data_AF-M6RRQ1-F1
#
_entry.id   AF-M6RRQ1-F1
#
_cell.length_a   1.000
_cell.length_b   1.000
_cell.length_c   1.000
_cell.angle_alpha   90.00
_cell.angle_beta   90.00
_cell.angle_gamma   90.00
#
_symmetry.space_group_name_H-M   'P 1'
#
loop_
_entity.id
_entity.type
_entity.pdbx_description
1 polymer ?
#
loop_
_entity_poly.entity_id
_entity_poly.type
_entity_poly.pdbx_seq_one_letter_code
_entity_poly.pdbx_strand_id
1 'polypeptide(L)'
;MESVEKNTSVKIRETIPDSILDMADEIVLIDLSPDDLRKRLQEGKVYVPEKANLAGDYFFKKENLTFLRETALNYTARHVNVALDSEKFREKILVSIGSNPNSYSLLRYAKRLAYERNGELFAIYNQTRENLTKENLSQLEKNLSFARELGCEILYAADEDTAEAILRISGQKSITRVVIEKSDTNWWWRWNSTASKLARIPSNFELCLVPYSFISGEESVLNRFLRTSSGGKQYLTSLTLILLATCISLFLEPIAGYWSISLLYLFFVSGIGSFFSKGPTVLAGLLSGIFWDFLFIPPRYTFFIEKLEDVLMFGAFLFISIIIGNVTSRLRQK
;
A
#
# COMPACT_ATOMS: atom_id res chain seq x y z
N MET A 1 -22.14 -1.54 -6.67
CA MET A 1 -22.25 -1.79 -8.13
C MET A 1 -21.02 -2.46 -8.76
N GLU A 2 -19.84 -1.83 -8.75
CA GLU A 2 -18.63 -2.29 -9.49
C GLU A 2 -18.17 -3.72 -9.14
N SER A 3 -18.34 -4.13 -7.88
CA SER A 3 -18.02 -5.48 -7.43
C SER A 3 -18.93 -6.56 -8.05
N VAL A 4 -20.21 -6.26 -8.30
CA VAL A 4 -21.17 -7.26 -8.80
C VAL A 4 -20.97 -7.53 -10.28
N GLU A 5 -20.83 -6.48 -11.10
CA GLU A 5 -20.59 -6.64 -12.54
C GLU A 5 -19.24 -7.31 -12.83
N LYS A 6 -18.20 -6.98 -12.05
CA LYS A 6 -16.87 -7.59 -12.18
C LYS A 6 -16.86 -9.07 -11.84
N ASN A 7 -17.62 -9.50 -10.83
CA ASN A 7 -17.62 -10.90 -10.39
C ASN A 7 -18.62 -11.77 -11.16
N THR A 8 -19.75 -11.21 -11.61
CA THR A 8 -20.75 -11.96 -12.40
C THR A 8 -20.49 -11.92 -13.91
N SER A 9 -19.62 -11.01 -14.39
CA SER A 9 -19.34 -10.78 -15.82
C SER A 9 -20.57 -10.45 -16.66
N VAL A 10 -21.66 -10.01 -16.03
CA VAL A 10 -22.90 -9.58 -16.70
C VAL A 10 -23.11 -8.10 -16.44
N LYS A 11 -23.40 -7.35 -17.52
CA LYS A 11 -23.70 -5.92 -17.44
C LYS A 11 -25.14 -5.70 -16.97
N ILE A 12 -25.32 -5.02 -15.85
CA ILE A 12 -26.63 -4.82 -15.21
C ILE A 12 -27.16 -3.46 -15.65
N ARG A 13 -28.35 -3.44 -16.27
CA ARG A 13 -28.97 -2.19 -16.76
C ARG A 13 -29.95 -1.58 -15.76
N GLU A 14 -30.59 -2.40 -14.95
CA GLU A 14 -31.58 -1.98 -13.97
C GLU A 14 -30.90 -1.93 -12.60
N THR A 15 -30.71 -0.73 -12.08
CA THR A 15 -30.04 -0.51 -10.79
C THR A 15 -30.78 0.54 -9.98
N ILE A 16 -30.63 0.45 -8.67
CA ILE A 16 -31.09 1.46 -7.71
C ILE A 16 -29.83 2.09 -7.09
N PRO A 17 -29.75 3.42 -6.94
CA PRO A 17 -28.64 4.06 -6.24
C PRO A 17 -28.49 3.59 -4.80
N ASP A 18 -27.25 3.36 -4.36
CA ASP A 18 -26.95 2.91 -2.99
C ASP A 18 -27.50 3.89 -1.92
N SER A 19 -27.53 5.19 -2.23
CA SER A 19 -28.07 6.24 -1.35
C SER A 19 -29.54 6.04 -0.98
N ILE A 20 -30.34 5.38 -1.84
CA ILE A 20 -31.75 5.10 -1.53
C ILE A 20 -31.86 4.04 -0.44
N LEU A 21 -30.96 3.06 -0.45
CA LEU A 21 -30.90 2.02 0.59
C LEU A 21 -30.37 2.59 1.90
N ASP A 22 -29.37 3.48 1.84
CA ASP A 22 -28.81 4.15 3.03
C ASP A 22 -29.83 5.07 3.74
N MET A 23 -30.82 5.58 3.01
CA MET A 23 -31.91 6.41 3.53
C MET A 23 -33.10 5.62 4.09
N ALA A 24 -33.13 4.30 3.92
CA ALA A 24 -34.27 3.48 4.33
C ALA A 24 -34.33 3.33 5.86
N ASP A 25 -35.51 3.54 6.45
CA ASP A 25 -35.73 3.35 7.90
C ASP A 25 -35.53 1.88 8.32
N GLU A 26 -35.92 0.94 7.46
CA GLU A 26 -35.77 -0.50 7.68
C GLU A 26 -35.49 -1.24 6.36
N ILE A 27 -34.57 -2.21 6.41
CA ILE A 27 -34.27 -3.08 5.26
C ILE A 27 -34.61 -4.52 5.64
N VAL A 28 -35.63 -5.08 4.98
CA VAL A 28 -36.05 -6.46 5.13
C VAL A 28 -35.60 -7.29 3.93
N LEU A 29 -34.76 -8.30 4.17
CA LEU A 29 -34.32 -9.22 3.13
C LEU A 29 -35.28 -10.42 3.02
N ILE A 30 -35.93 -10.56 1.87
CA ILE A 30 -36.71 -11.75 1.52
C ILE A 30 -35.79 -12.72 0.79
N ASP A 31 -35.22 -13.69 1.51
CA ASP A 31 -34.27 -14.64 0.98
C ASP A 31 -34.95 -15.84 0.28
N LEU A 32 -34.37 -16.31 -0.82
CA LEU A 32 -34.78 -17.50 -1.56
C LEU A 32 -33.54 -18.28 -1.98
N SER A 33 -33.58 -19.61 -1.90
CA SER A 33 -32.43 -20.41 -2.31
C SER A 33 -32.14 -20.27 -3.81
N PRO A 34 -30.87 -20.37 -4.26
CA PRO A 34 -30.53 -20.33 -5.69
C PRO A 34 -31.29 -21.37 -6.53
N ASP A 35 -31.49 -22.56 -5.97
CA ASP A 35 -32.19 -23.65 -6.66
C ASP A 35 -33.69 -23.34 -6.80
N ASP A 36 -34.32 -22.76 -5.77
CA ASP A 36 -35.72 -22.32 -5.83
C ASP A 36 -35.93 -21.15 -6.80
N LEU A 37 -35.00 -20.20 -6.84
CA LEU A 37 -35.08 -19.07 -7.78
C LEU A 37 -34.97 -19.56 -9.23
N ARG A 38 -34.08 -20.52 -9.52
CA ARG A 38 -33.99 -21.16 -10.83
C ARG A 38 -35.26 -21.93 -11.19
N LYS A 39 -35.87 -22.63 -10.24
CA LYS A 39 -37.16 -23.29 -10.44
C LYS A 39 -38.25 -22.28 -10.82
N ARG A 40 -38.34 -21.15 -10.11
CA ARG A 40 -39.30 -20.08 -10.43
C ARG A 40 -39.03 -19.44 -11.80
N LEU A 41 -37.77 -19.34 -12.21
CA LEU A 41 -37.39 -18.89 -13.54
C LEU A 41 -37.91 -19.85 -14.62
N GLN A 42 -37.74 -21.17 -14.43
CA GLN A 42 -38.26 -22.21 -15.34
C GLN A 42 -39.79 -22.23 -15.39
N GLU A 43 -40.46 -21.96 -14.27
CA GLU A 43 -41.91 -21.81 -14.18
C GLU A 43 -42.43 -20.50 -14.81
N GLY A 44 -41.57 -19.65 -15.37
CA GLY A 44 -41.95 -18.38 -16.01
C GLY A 44 -42.41 -17.30 -15.02
N LYS A 45 -42.12 -17.45 -13.72
CA LYS A 45 -42.54 -16.51 -12.66
C LYS A 45 -41.62 -15.31 -12.47
N VAL A 46 -40.45 -15.31 -13.13
CA VAL A 46 -39.41 -14.26 -13.03
C VAL A 46 -39.19 -13.58 -14.38
N TYR A 47 -39.12 -14.37 -15.46
CA TYR A 47 -39.03 -13.89 -16.84
C TYR A 47 -40.03 -14.63 -17.71
N VAL A 48 -40.42 -14.00 -18.82
CA VAL A 48 -41.15 -14.68 -19.89
C VAL A 48 -40.34 -15.88 -20.42
N PRO A 49 -40.98 -17.02 -20.77
CA PRO A 49 -40.30 -18.28 -21.08
C PRO A 49 -39.19 -18.17 -22.13
N GLU A 50 -39.37 -17.34 -23.16
CA GLU A 50 -38.38 -17.10 -24.22
C GLU A 50 -37.08 -16.49 -23.70
N LYS A 51 -37.17 -15.62 -22.68
CA LYS A 51 -36.01 -14.97 -22.04
C LYS A 51 -35.48 -15.77 -20.84
N ALA A 52 -36.28 -16.66 -20.26
CA ALA A 52 -35.93 -17.43 -19.07
C ALA A 52 -34.73 -18.36 -19.29
N ASN A 53 -34.66 -19.03 -20.45
CA ASN A 53 -33.54 -19.93 -20.77
C ASN A 53 -32.21 -19.17 -20.91
N LEU A 54 -32.21 -18.09 -21.70
CA LEU A 54 -31.03 -17.22 -21.86
C LEU A 54 -30.64 -16.58 -20.52
N ALA A 55 -31.59 -16.09 -19.72
CA ALA A 55 -31.28 -15.53 -18.41
C ALA A 55 -30.67 -16.60 -17.47
N GLY A 56 -31.18 -17.84 -17.53
CA GLY A 56 -30.69 -19.02 -16.80
C GLY A 56 -29.22 -19.36 -17.08
N ASP A 57 -28.82 -19.26 -18.34
CA ASP A 57 -27.49 -19.64 -18.83
C ASP A 57 -26.43 -18.57 -18.65
N TYR A 58 -26.80 -17.32 -18.32
CA TYR A 58 -25.84 -16.23 -18.12
C TYR A 58 -25.92 -15.63 -16.70
N PHE A 59 -27.04 -15.01 -16.33
CA PHE A 59 -27.16 -14.29 -15.07
C PHE A 59 -27.57 -15.19 -13.90
N PHE A 60 -28.58 -16.05 -14.08
CA PHE A 60 -29.15 -16.92 -13.03
C PHE A 60 -28.39 -18.26 -12.88
N LYS A 61 -27.09 -18.24 -13.16
CA LYS A 61 -26.18 -19.35 -12.82
C LYS A 61 -26.11 -19.54 -11.32
N LYS A 62 -25.91 -20.77 -10.85
CA LYS A 62 -25.89 -21.09 -9.42
C LYS A 62 -24.79 -20.30 -8.69
N GLU A 63 -23.64 -20.13 -9.32
CA GLU A 63 -22.48 -19.38 -8.81
C GLU A 63 -22.83 -17.90 -8.62
N ASN A 64 -23.40 -17.28 -9.64
CA ASN A 64 -23.83 -15.88 -9.59
C ASN A 64 -24.90 -15.66 -8.52
N LEU A 65 -25.89 -16.55 -8.44
CA LEU A 65 -26.95 -16.46 -7.42
C LEU A 65 -26.41 -16.67 -6.00
N THR A 66 -25.41 -17.53 -5.83
CA THR A 66 -24.75 -17.73 -4.53
C THR A 66 -24.00 -16.47 -4.11
N PHE A 67 -23.23 -15.87 -5.03
CA PHE A 67 -22.53 -14.60 -4.78
C PHE A 67 -23.51 -13.45 -4.47
N LEU A 68 -24.60 -13.35 -5.21
CA LEU A 68 -25.63 -12.34 -4.97
C LEU A 68 -26.32 -12.52 -3.62
N ARG A 69 -26.62 -13.77 -3.24
CA ARG A 69 -27.19 -14.10 -1.92
C ARG A 69 -26.24 -13.72 -0.79
N GLU A 70 -24.97 -14.06 -0.90
CA GLU A 70 -23.95 -13.67 0.08
C GLU A 70 -23.81 -12.15 0.16
N THR A 71 -23.79 -11.46 -0.99
CA THR A 71 -23.72 -10.01 -1.05
C THR A 71 -24.94 -9.36 -0.37
N ALA A 72 -26.14 -9.88 -0.64
CA ALA A 72 -27.38 -9.40 -0.05
C ALA A 72 -27.42 -9.63 1.47
N LEU A 73 -27.09 -10.84 1.93
CA LEU A 73 -27.03 -11.17 3.36
C LEU A 73 -26.00 -10.29 4.10
N ASN A 74 -24.80 -10.12 3.54
CA ASN A 74 -23.78 -9.24 4.11
C ASN A 74 -24.21 -7.77 4.10
N TYR A 75 -24.94 -7.32 3.07
CA TYR A 75 -25.48 -5.97 3.03
C TYR A 75 -26.54 -5.77 4.12
N THR A 76 -27.52 -6.66 4.22
CA THR A 76 -28.56 -6.60 5.26
C THR A 76 -27.97 -6.71 6.66
N ALA A 77 -27.04 -7.63 6.91
CA ALA A 77 -26.39 -7.76 8.21
C ALA A 77 -25.69 -6.46 8.67
N ARG A 78 -25.15 -5.67 7.75
CA ARG A 78 -24.58 -4.35 8.06
C ARG A 78 -25.64 -3.32 8.47
N HIS A 79 -26.87 -3.44 7.94
CA HIS A 79 -27.97 -2.52 8.18
C HIS A 79 -28.91 -2.95 9.31
N VAL A 80 -28.89 -4.22 9.72
CA VAL A 80 -29.66 -4.75 10.87
C VAL A 80 -29.27 -4.05 12.20
N ASN A 81 -28.08 -3.43 12.27
CA ASN A 81 -27.64 -2.66 13.43
C ASN A 81 -28.22 -1.23 13.52
N VAL A 82 -29.03 -0.78 12.56
CA VAL A 82 -29.63 0.57 12.58
C VAL A 82 -30.83 0.63 13.56
N ALA A 83 -31.43 -0.50 13.90
CA ALA A 83 -32.60 -0.59 14.78
C ALA A 83 -32.32 -1.04 16.23
N LEU A 84 -31.08 -0.91 16.72
CA LEU A 84 -30.79 -1.04 18.15
C LEU A 84 -30.41 0.33 18.72
N ASP A 85 -31.44 0.99 19.23
CA ASP A 85 -31.42 2.26 19.95
C ASP A 85 -30.54 2.19 21.20
N SER A 86 -29.23 2.26 20.95
CA SER A 86 -28.22 2.22 21.98
C SER A 86 -26.99 2.96 21.46
N GLU A 87 -26.96 4.27 21.66
CA GLU A 87 -25.72 5.06 21.66
C GLU A 87 -24.59 4.39 22.47
N LYS A 88 -24.93 3.45 23.37
CA LYS A 88 -24.01 2.60 24.13
C LYS A 88 -23.19 1.60 23.31
N PHE A 89 -23.63 1.16 22.13
CA PHE A 89 -22.95 0.11 21.37
C PHE A 89 -22.32 0.58 20.04
N ARG A 90 -22.44 1.86 19.68
CA ARG A 90 -21.71 2.40 18.52
C ARG A 90 -20.21 2.36 18.81
N GLU A 91 -19.44 1.79 17.89
CA GLU A 91 -17.98 1.88 18.00
C GLU A 91 -17.57 3.36 17.97
N LYS A 92 -16.65 3.75 18.85
CA LYS A 92 -16.13 5.11 18.90
C LYS A 92 -14.66 5.07 18.56
N ILE A 93 -14.31 5.64 17.41
CA ILE A 93 -12.98 5.55 16.83
C ILE A 93 -12.28 6.88 17.01
N LEU A 94 -11.13 6.87 17.66
CA LEU A 94 -10.29 8.05 17.85
C LEU A 94 -9.07 7.99 16.92
N VAL A 95 -8.84 9.02 16.11
CA VAL A 95 -7.63 9.15 15.27
C VAL A 95 -6.74 10.28 15.77
N SER A 96 -5.44 10.02 15.88
CA SER A 96 -4.46 11.06 16.23
C SER A 96 -4.10 11.90 15.00
N ILE A 97 -4.20 13.22 15.12
CA ILE A 97 -3.82 14.19 14.09
C ILE A 97 -2.60 14.98 14.55
N GLY A 98 -1.62 15.16 13.66
CA GLY A 98 -0.48 16.04 13.87
C GLY A 98 -0.18 16.90 12.64
N SER A 99 0.98 17.56 12.63
CA SER A 99 1.48 18.32 11.48
C SER A 99 2.09 17.45 10.38
N ASN A 100 2.11 16.12 10.55
CA ASN A 100 2.65 15.19 9.55
C ASN A 100 1.79 15.21 8.27
N PRO A 101 2.37 15.33 7.06
CA PRO A 101 1.62 15.27 5.80
C PRO A 101 0.74 14.03 5.64
N ASN A 102 1.10 12.93 6.30
CA ASN A 102 0.41 11.64 6.23
C ASN A 102 -0.94 11.58 6.95
N SER A 103 -1.29 12.61 7.72
CA SER A 103 -2.55 12.63 8.48
C SER A 103 -3.78 12.46 7.59
N TYR A 104 -3.73 12.91 6.32
CA TYR A 104 -4.79 12.72 5.33
C TYR A 104 -5.14 11.25 5.11
N SER A 105 -4.14 10.42 4.83
CA SER A 105 -4.34 9.00 4.56
C SER A 105 -4.75 8.24 5.82
N LEU A 106 -4.24 8.63 6.99
CA LEU A 106 -4.68 8.09 8.27
C LEU A 106 -6.15 8.43 8.54
N LEU A 107 -6.57 9.68 8.27
CA LEU A 107 -7.95 10.15 8.40
C LEU A 107 -8.90 9.41 7.45
N ARG A 108 -8.50 9.20 6.19
CA ARG A 108 -9.28 8.39 5.23
C ARG A 108 -9.42 6.95 5.69
N TYR A 109 -8.35 6.35 6.19
CA TYR A 109 -8.40 4.99 6.75
C TYR A 109 -9.37 4.93 7.94
N ALA A 110 -9.27 5.88 8.88
CA ALA A 110 -10.15 5.94 10.04
C ALA A 110 -11.62 6.16 9.64
N LYS A 111 -11.90 6.99 8.62
CA LYS A 111 -13.25 7.16 8.07
C LYS A 111 -13.81 5.88 7.47
N ARG A 112 -12.98 5.15 6.70
CA ARG A 112 -13.38 3.86 6.14
C ARG A 112 -13.70 2.86 7.25
N LEU A 113 -12.86 2.81 8.28
CA LEU A 113 -13.06 1.93 9.43
C LEU A 113 -14.33 2.27 10.21
N ALA A 114 -14.60 3.55 10.42
CA ALA A 114 -15.83 4.03 11.06
C ALA A 114 -17.06 3.63 10.23
N TYR A 115 -17.00 3.81 8.92
CA TYR A 115 -18.08 3.41 8.01
C TYR A 115 -18.32 1.89 8.03
N GLU A 116 -17.26 1.08 7.94
CA GLU A 116 -17.34 -0.39 7.97
C GLU A 116 -17.94 -0.94 9.27
N ARG A 117 -17.84 -0.18 10.37
CA ARG A 117 -18.24 -0.60 11.72
C ARG A 117 -19.45 0.15 12.27
N ASN A 118 -20.08 1.01 11.45
CA ASN A 118 -21.16 1.91 11.88
C ASN A 118 -20.79 2.71 13.14
N GLY A 119 -19.56 3.21 13.18
CA GLY A 119 -18.96 3.90 14.33
C GLY A 119 -18.86 5.42 14.17
N GLU A 120 -18.77 6.11 15.30
CA GLU A 120 -18.48 7.54 15.38
C GLU A 120 -16.98 7.79 15.25
N LEU A 121 -16.62 8.89 14.59
CA LEU A 121 -15.23 9.25 14.33
C LEU A 121 -14.84 10.52 15.08
N PHE A 122 -13.82 10.39 15.91
CA PHE A 122 -13.22 11.47 16.70
C PHE A 122 -11.79 11.68 16.25
N ALA A 123 -11.36 12.93 16.23
CA ALA A 123 -9.99 13.31 15.94
C ALA A 123 -9.38 13.97 17.18
N ILE A 124 -8.22 13.51 17.64
CA ILE A 124 -7.49 14.18 18.72
C ILE A 124 -6.31 14.96 18.16
N TYR A 125 -6.21 16.23 18.54
CA TYR A 125 -5.00 17.03 18.37
C TYR A 125 -4.48 17.44 19.74
N ASN A 126 -3.27 17.00 20.07
CA ASN A 126 -2.58 17.41 21.29
C ASN A 126 -1.63 18.57 20.98
N GLN A 127 -1.86 19.71 21.61
CA GLN A 127 -1.01 20.88 21.50
C GLN A 127 0.20 20.71 22.42
N THR A 128 1.28 20.13 21.89
CA THR A 128 2.57 20.06 22.59
C THR A 128 3.22 21.45 22.62
N ARG A 129 4.01 21.75 23.67
CA ARG A 129 4.78 23.02 23.82
C ARG A 129 5.87 23.25 22.77
N GLU A 130 5.99 22.41 21.76
CA GLU A 130 6.96 22.62 20.68
C GLU A 130 6.55 23.81 19.82
N ASN A 131 7.50 24.72 19.57
CA ASN A 131 7.30 25.80 18.62
C ASN A 131 7.15 25.22 17.22
N LEU A 132 5.91 25.13 16.74
CA LEU A 132 5.62 24.72 15.38
C LEU A 132 6.15 25.79 14.40
N THR A 133 6.92 25.37 13.41
CA THR A 133 7.28 26.22 12.26
C THR A 133 6.01 26.65 11.50
N LYS A 134 6.08 27.78 10.79
CA LYS A 134 4.95 28.30 9.99
C LYS A 134 4.41 27.27 8.99
N GLU A 135 5.29 26.46 8.40
CA GLU A 135 4.91 25.37 7.50
C GLU A 135 4.13 24.26 8.21
N ASN A 136 4.57 23.86 9.41
CA ASN A 136 3.90 22.84 10.22
C ASN A 136 2.52 23.32 10.69
N LEU A 137 2.36 24.61 11.00
CA LEU A 137 1.06 25.21 11.32
C LEU A 137 0.10 25.15 10.13
N SER A 138 0.56 25.57 8.94
CA SER A 138 -0.27 25.51 7.72
C SER A 138 -0.69 24.08 7.38
N GLN A 139 0.23 23.11 7.53
CA GLN A 139 -0.10 21.70 7.30
C GLN A 139 -1.09 21.15 8.33
N LEU A 140 -0.92 21.52 9.60
CA LEU A 140 -1.85 21.13 10.66
C LEU A 140 -3.26 21.68 10.40
N GLU A 141 -3.40 22.95 10.02
CA GLU A 141 -4.69 23.55 9.70
C GLU A 141 -5.40 22.80 8.56
N LYS A 142 -4.66 22.42 7.51
CA LYS A 142 -5.16 21.58 6.41
C LYS A 142 -5.62 20.20 6.89
N ASN A 143 -4.86 19.56 7.77
CA ASN A 143 -5.22 18.26 8.33
C ASN A 143 -6.48 18.36 9.20
N LEU A 144 -6.60 19.43 10.00
CA LEU A 144 -7.79 19.69 10.83
C LEU A 144 -9.02 20.02 9.98
N SER A 145 -8.88 20.82 8.91
CA SER A 145 -10.01 21.11 8.01
C SER A 145 -10.50 19.83 7.33
N PHE A 146 -9.59 18.98 6.86
CA PHE A 146 -9.94 17.70 6.26
C PHE A 146 -10.64 16.75 7.24
N ALA A 147 -10.24 16.74 8.50
CA ALA A 147 -10.95 15.98 9.53
C ALA A 147 -12.40 16.48 9.70
N ARG A 148 -12.64 17.79 9.67
CA ARG A 148 -14.01 18.35 9.72
C ARG A 148 -14.83 17.94 8.50
N GLU A 149 -14.24 17.96 7.31
CA GLU A 149 -14.89 17.53 6.06
C GLU A 149 -15.34 16.07 6.11
N LEU A 150 -14.57 15.20 6.77
CA LEU A 150 -14.93 13.79 6.96
C LEU A 150 -16.00 13.58 8.05
N GLY A 151 -16.43 14.64 8.73
CA GLY A 151 -17.41 14.60 9.82
C GLY A 151 -16.80 14.16 11.15
N CYS A 152 -15.49 14.34 11.36
CA CYS A 152 -14.87 14.05 12.65
C CYS A 152 -15.22 15.11 13.71
N GLU A 153 -15.57 14.69 14.92
CA GLU A 153 -15.53 15.60 16.09
C GLU A 153 -14.07 15.81 16.51
N ILE A 154 -13.59 17.06 16.52
CA ILE A 154 -12.21 17.39 16.87
C ILE A 154 -12.11 17.67 18.36
N LEU A 155 -11.27 16.89 19.05
CA LEU A 155 -10.96 16.99 20.46
C LEU A 155 -9.57 17.59 20.62
N TYR A 156 -9.51 18.76 21.26
CA TYR A 156 -8.27 19.45 21.56
C TYR A 156 -7.77 19.04 22.94
N ALA A 157 -6.49 18.68 23.01
CA ALA A 157 -5.79 18.37 24.25
C ALA A 157 -4.56 19.28 24.38
N ALA A 158 -4.14 19.53 25.62
CA ALA A 158 -2.97 20.33 25.96
C ALA A 158 -2.12 19.61 27.03
N ASP A 159 -2.04 18.28 26.90
CA ASP A 159 -1.26 17.43 27.80
C ASP A 159 0.21 17.40 27.35
N GLU A 160 1.14 17.19 28.28
CA GLU A 160 2.57 17.13 27.94
C GLU A 160 2.92 15.92 27.04
N ASP A 161 2.17 14.83 27.15
CA ASP A 161 2.28 13.64 26.32
C ASP A 161 0.97 13.32 25.59
N THR A 162 1.07 13.12 24.27
CA THR A 162 -0.05 12.68 23.43
C THR A 162 -0.62 11.34 23.86
N ALA A 163 0.20 10.44 24.42
CA ALA A 163 -0.29 9.15 24.93
C ALA A 163 -1.23 9.34 26.13
N GLU A 164 -0.92 10.27 27.03
CA GLU A 164 -1.75 10.60 28.19
C GLU A 164 -3.05 11.27 27.76
N ALA A 165 -2.97 12.20 26.80
CA ALA A 165 -4.14 12.83 26.19
C ALA A 165 -5.11 11.78 25.61
N ILE A 166 -4.57 10.80 24.87
CA ILE A 166 -5.35 9.70 24.29
C ILE A 166 -5.99 8.86 25.40
N LEU A 167 -5.25 8.44 26.42
CA LEU A 167 -5.81 7.63 27.51
C LEU A 167 -6.95 8.35 28.24
N ARG A 168 -6.76 9.64 28.56
CA ARG A 168 -7.74 10.47 29.26
C ARG A 168 -9.02 10.63 28.42
N ILE A 169 -8.88 10.99 27.16
CA ILE A 169 -10.02 11.17 26.25
C ILE A 169 -10.71 9.84 25.95
N SER A 170 -9.94 8.76 25.80
CA SER A 170 -10.49 7.42 25.58
C SER A 170 -11.40 6.99 26.72
N GLY A 171 -11.04 7.28 27.97
CA GLY A 171 -11.90 7.04 29.12
C GLY A 171 -13.15 7.94 29.16
N GLN A 172 -13.01 9.23 28.84
CA GLN A 172 -14.12 10.20 28.90
C GLN A 172 -15.19 9.97 27.84
N LYS A 173 -14.78 9.64 26.61
CA LYS A 173 -15.69 9.44 25.47
C LYS A 173 -16.06 7.96 25.26
N SER A 174 -15.54 7.05 26.09
CA SER A 174 -15.66 5.59 25.92
C SER A 174 -15.22 5.13 24.53
N ILE A 175 -14.03 5.58 24.11
CA ILE A 175 -13.43 5.20 22.82
C ILE A 175 -13.17 3.71 22.82
N THR A 176 -13.62 3.02 21.77
CA THR A 176 -13.45 1.56 21.61
C THR A 176 -12.21 1.22 20.78
N ARG A 177 -11.78 2.13 19.89
CA ARG A 177 -10.61 1.92 19.04
C ARG A 177 -9.82 3.20 18.83
N VAL A 178 -8.50 3.11 18.91
CA VAL A 178 -7.58 4.23 18.67
C VAL A 178 -6.72 3.92 17.45
N VAL A 179 -6.74 4.81 16.46
CA VAL A 179 -5.98 4.71 15.21
C VAL A 179 -4.80 5.67 15.27
N ILE A 180 -3.58 5.13 15.17
CA ILE A 180 -2.33 5.90 15.23
C ILE A 180 -1.41 5.47 14.10
N GLU A 181 -0.72 6.44 13.53
CA GLU A 181 0.37 6.17 12.59
C GLU A 181 1.53 5.46 13.30
N LYS A 182 2.04 4.40 12.67
CA LYS A 182 3.28 3.76 13.11
C LYS A 182 4.47 4.64 12.70
N SER A 183 5.17 5.24 13.66
CA SER A 183 6.39 6.00 13.38
C SER A 183 7.54 5.04 12.98
N ASP A 184 8.14 5.27 11.80
CA ASP A 184 9.34 4.57 11.31
C ASP A 184 10.61 5.13 11.98
N THR A 185 10.64 5.12 13.31
CA THR A 185 11.81 5.56 14.09
C THR A 185 12.76 4.40 14.36
N ASN A 186 14.05 4.71 14.41
CA ASN A 186 15.16 3.81 14.70
C ASN A 186 14.90 2.95 15.97
N TRP A 187 15.45 1.73 16.04
CA TRP A 187 14.98 0.74 17.03
C TRP A 187 15.12 1.16 18.50
N TRP A 188 16.11 2.01 18.82
CA TRP A 188 16.29 2.60 20.15
C TRP A 188 15.25 3.68 20.50
N TRP A 189 14.76 4.46 19.52
CA TRP A 189 13.70 5.47 19.73
C TRP A 189 12.28 4.89 19.72
N ARG A 190 12.12 3.61 19.32
CA ARG A 190 10.84 2.87 19.43
C ARG A 190 10.35 2.70 20.87
N TRP A 191 11.18 2.93 21.88
CA TRP A 191 10.78 2.78 23.28
C TRP A 191 10.04 3.99 23.85
N ASN A 192 10.06 5.14 23.17
CA ASN A 192 9.46 6.39 23.64
C ASN A 192 8.35 6.93 22.71
N SER A 193 7.96 6.19 21.67
CA SER A 193 6.89 6.62 20.76
C SER A 193 5.51 6.50 21.41
N THR A 194 4.58 7.36 21.03
CA THR A 194 3.18 7.35 21.51
C THR A 194 2.54 5.97 21.36
N ALA A 195 2.74 5.31 20.22
CA ALA A 195 2.30 3.94 19.97
C ALA A 195 2.89 2.93 20.96
N SER A 196 4.18 3.04 21.29
CA SER A 196 4.84 2.11 22.22
C SER A 196 4.39 2.31 23.66
N LYS A 197 4.11 3.55 24.07
CA LYS A 197 3.60 3.88 25.40
C LYS A 197 2.18 3.35 25.57
N LEU A 198 1.31 3.59 24.59
CA LEU A 198 -0.07 3.08 24.60
C LEU A 198 -0.12 1.55 24.56
N ALA A 199 0.77 0.90 23.82
CA ALA A 199 0.83 -0.57 23.77
C ALA A 199 1.27 -1.23 25.08
N ARG A 200 1.95 -0.49 25.97
CA ARG A 200 2.42 -1.00 27.28
C ARG A 200 1.38 -0.84 28.37
N ILE A 201 0.44 0.07 28.20
CA ILE A 201 -0.59 0.38 29.20
C ILE A 201 -1.81 -0.48 28.89
N PRO A 202 -2.35 -1.22 29.87
CA PRO A 202 -3.62 -1.92 29.66
C PRO A 202 -4.72 -0.89 29.41
N SER A 203 -5.22 -0.86 28.18
CA SER A 203 -6.26 0.06 27.74
C SER A 203 -7.55 -0.68 27.41
N ASN A 204 -8.70 -0.04 27.69
CA ASN A 204 -10.03 -0.58 27.35
C ASN A 204 -10.42 -0.35 25.88
N PHE A 205 -9.45 -0.04 25.02
CA PHE A 205 -9.64 0.17 23.59
C PHE A 205 -8.66 -0.68 22.78
N GLU A 206 -9.04 -1.00 21.55
CA GLU A 206 -8.16 -1.65 20.58
C GLU A 206 -7.23 -0.61 19.94
N LEU A 207 -5.92 -0.88 19.94
CA LEU A 207 -4.92 -0.01 19.32
C LEU A 207 -4.63 -0.48 17.88
N CYS A 208 -5.03 0.33 16.90
CA CYS A 208 -4.77 0.10 15.48
C CYS A 208 -3.55 0.91 15.03
N LEU A 209 -2.46 0.21 14.72
CA LEU A 209 -1.22 0.82 14.21
C LEU A 209 -1.16 0.72 12.70
N VAL A 210 -1.28 1.86 12.02
CA VAL A 210 -1.29 1.90 10.56
C VAL A 210 0.12 2.20 10.04
N PRO A 211 0.75 1.28 9.27
CA PRO A 211 2.11 1.48 8.77
C PRO A 211 2.18 2.53 7.66
N TYR A 212 3.25 3.32 7.67
CA TYR A 212 3.55 4.40 6.72
C TYR A 212 3.43 3.95 5.24
N SER A 213 3.83 2.72 4.92
CA SER A 213 3.78 2.16 3.56
C SER A 213 2.37 1.87 3.04
N PHE A 214 1.38 1.71 3.92
CA PHE A 214 -0.02 1.48 3.56
C PHE A 214 -0.79 2.79 3.34
N ILE A 215 -0.28 3.86 3.94
CA ILE A 215 -0.83 5.22 3.95
C ILE A 215 -0.32 6.03 2.74
N SER A 216 0.90 5.73 2.29
CA SER A 216 1.57 6.42 1.18
C SER A 216 1.20 5.81 -0.17
N GLY A 217 -0.03 6.07 -0.62
CA GLY A 217 -0.54 5.64 -1.94
C GLY A 217 0.06 6.35 -3.15
N GLU A 218 0.92 7.37 -2.94
CA GLU A 218 1.48 8.23 -4.00
C GLU A 218 3.01 8.42 -3.91
N GLU A 219 3.76 7.44 -3.40
CA GLU A 219 5.21 7.47 -3.68
C GLU A 219 5.46 7.16 -5.15
N SER A 220 5.94 8.17 -5.87
CA SER A 220 6.47 8.10 -7.24
C SER A 220 7.15 6.75 -7.48
N VAL A 221 6.74 6.08 -8.55
CA VAL A 221 7.30 4.80 -8.99
C VAL A 221 8.83 4.84 -9.02
N LEU A 222 9.42 6.02 -9.29
CA LEU A 222 10.86 6.29 -9.20
C LEU A 222 11.44 6.11 -7.80
N ASN A 223 10.82 6.61 -6.73
CA ASN A 223 11.34 6.46 -5.37
C ASN A 223 11.26 5.01 -4.88
N ARG A 224 10.21 4.28 -5.26
CA ARG A 224 10.15 2.82 -5.04
C ARG A 224 11.24 2.10 -5.84
N PHE A 225 11.58 2.61 -7.02
CA PHE A 225 12.69 2.11 -7.80
C PHE A 225 14.06 2.44 -7.18
N LEU A 226 14.21 3.59 -6.51
CA LEU A 226 15.48 4.07 -5.98
C LEU A 226 15.75 3.68 -4.52
N ARG A 227 14.77 3.11 -3.81
CA ARG A 227 14.95 2.68 -2.42
C ARG A 227 15.83 1.43 -2.34
N THR A 228 17.12 1.63 -2.06
CA THR A 228 18.09 0.55 -1.83
C THR A 228 18.16 0.22 -0.34
N SER A 229 17.36 -0.75 0.13
CA SER A 229 17.48 -1.31 1.49
C SER A 229 18.63 -2.32 1.57
N SER A 230 19.86 -1.85 1.33
CA SER A 230 21.04 -2.70 1.17
C SER A 230 22.05 -2.39 2.27
N GLY A 231 22.42 -3.39 3.08
CA GLY A 231 23.42 -3.22 4.13
C GLY A 231 24.80 -2.88 3.55
N GLY A 232 25.55 -1.96 4.19
CA GLY A 232 26.84 -1.45 3.69
C GLY A 232 27.87 -2.53 3.33
N LYS A 233 27.84 -3.69 3.99
CA LYS A 233 28.69 -4.85 3.66
C LYS A 233 28.47 -5.38 2.24
N GLN A 234 27.25 -5.32 1.72
CA GLN A 234 26.91 -5.82 0.37
C GLN A 234 27.49 -4.94 -0.74
N TYR A 235 27.61 -3.62 -0.50
CA TYR A 235 28.26 -2.70 -1.42
C TYR A 235 29.77 -2.93 -1.48
N LEU A 236 30.38 -3.21 -0.32
CA LEU A 236 31.81 -3.49 -0.23
C LEU A 236 32.14 -4.80 -0.96
N THR A 237 31.32 -5.85 -0.78
CA THR A 237 31.50 -7.11 -1.51
C THR A 237 31.24 -6.99 -3.01
N SER A 238 30.23 -6.22 -3.44
CA SER A 238 30.00 -6.01 -4.88
C SER A 238 31.16 -5.26 -5.51
N LEU A 239 31.70 -4.25 -4.83
CA LEU A 239 32.88 -3.51 -5.29
C LEU A 239 34.09 -4.44 -5.45
N THR A 240 34.37 -5.30 -4.47
CA THR A 240 35.49 -6.25 -4.56
C THR A 240 35.33 -7.24 -5.71
N LEU A 241 34.11 -7.71 -5.99
CA LEU A 241 33.84 -8.64 -7.09
C LEU A 241 34.01 -7.97 -8.46
N ILE A 242 33.60 -6.71 -8.61
CA ILE A 242 33.80 -5.96 -9.86
C ILE A 242 35.29 -5.74 -10.09
N LEU A 243 36.04 -5.32 -9.08
CA LEU A 243 37.50 -5.14 -9.21
C LEU A 243 38.21 -6.44 -9.59
N LEU A 244 37.77 -7.56 -9.03
CA LEU A 244 38.27 -8.89 -9.38
C LEU A 244 37.92 -9.24 -10.84
N ALA A 245 36.69 -8.97 -11.28
CA ALA A 245 36.27 -9.14 -12.67
C ALA A 245 37.09 -8.28 -13.63
N THR A 246 37.39 -7.03 -13.26
CA THR A 246 38.26 -6.13 -14.03
C THR A 246 39.68 -6.66 -14.12
N CYS A 247 40.24 -7.18 -13.02
CA CYS A 247 41.58 -7.76 -13.02
C CYS A 247 41.69 -8.99 -13.94
N ILE A 248 40.69 -9.87 -13.92
CA ILE A 248 40.60 -11.01 -14.85
C ILE A 248 40.50 -10.50 -16.30
N SER A 249 39.66 -9.50 -16.53
CA SER A 249 39.43 -8.93 -17.87
C SER A 249 40.69 -8.31 -18.48
N LEU A 250 41.54 -7.66 -17.68
CA LEU A 250 42.82 -7.12 -18.12
C LEU A 250 43.79 -8.22 -18.57
N PHE A 251 43.78 -9.38 -17.90
CA PHE A 251 44.63 -10.51 -18.29
C PHE A 251 44.14 -11.21 -19.56
N LEU A 252 42.82 -11.23 -19.77
CA LEU A 252 42.19 -11.85 -20.96
C LEU A 252 42.15 -10.93 -22.18
N GLU A 253 42.33 -9.62 -21.99
CA GLU A 253 42.27 -8.63 -23.05
C GLU A 253 43.13 -8.95 -24.28
N PRO A 254 44.43 -9.33 -24.13
CA PRO A 254 45.31 -9.52 -25.28
C PRO A 254 44.89 -10.66 -26.21
N ILE A 255 44.01 -11.55 -25.72
CA ILE A 255 43.58 -12.76 -26.40
C ILE A 255 42.15 -12.61 -26.95
N ALA A 256 41.24 -12.00 -26.17
CA ALA A 256 39.81 -12.00 -26.45
C ALA A 256 39.31 -10.72 -27.16
N GLY A 257 40.04 -9.60 -27.06
CA GLY A 257 39.59 -8.30 -27.55
C GLY A 257 38.46 -7.68 -26.71
N TYR A 258 38.22 -6.38 -26.92
CA TYR A 258 37.39 -5.59 -26.01
C TYR A 258 35.88 -5.91 -26.09
N TRP A 259 35.40 -6.41 -27.24
CA TRP A 259 34.01 -6.85 -27.42
C TRP A 259 33.69 -8.05 -26.55
N SER A 260 34.56 -9.06 -26.52
CA SER A 260 34.36 -10.26 -25.70
C SER A 260 34.45 -9.95 -24.20
N ILE A 261 35.28 -8.98 -23.82
CA ILE A 261 35.37 -8.50 -22.43
C ILE A 261 34.04 -7.90 -21.96
N SER A 262 33.33 -7.18 -22.84
CA SER A 262 32.01 -6.63 -22.49
C SER A 262 31.00 -7.72 -22.10
N LEU A 263 31.02 -8.87 -22.78
CA LEU A 263 30.19 -10.02 -22.44
C LEU A 263 30.58 -10.66 -21.11
N LEU A 264 31.88 -10.70 -20.79
CA LEU A 264 32.36 -11.16 -19.49
C LEU A 264 31.87 -10.24 -18.36
N TYR A 265 31.92 -8.92 -18.54
CA TYR A 265 31.35 -7.99 -17.57
C TYR A 265 29.85 -8.20 -17.37
N LEU A 266 29.09 -8.47 -18.45
CA LEU A 266 27.67 -8.78 -18.34
C LEU A 266 27.42 -10.03 -17.50
N PHE A 267 28.26 -11.05 -17.69
CA PHE A 267 28.21 -12.27 -16.89
C PHE A 267 28.47 -12.00 -15.40
N PHE A 268 29.51 -11.21 -15.07
CA PHE A 268 29.81 -10.85 -13.69
C PHE A 268 28.72 -9.99 -13.04
N VAL A 269 28.20 -8.98 -13.74
CA VAL A 269 27.07 -8.15 -13.26
C VAL A 269 25.83 -9.00 -13.01
N SER A 270 25.54 -9.95 -13.90
CA SER A 270 24.42 -10.89 -13.72
C SER A 270 24.62 -11.79 -12.49
N GLY A 271 25.84 -12.33 -12.30
CA GLY A 271 26.19 -13.11 -11.12
C GLY A 271 26.01 -12.32 -9.81
N ILE A 272 26.53 -11.09 -9.76
CA ILE A 272 26.33 -10.19 -8.60
C ILE A 272 24.83 -9.94 -8.39
N GLY A 273 24.07 -9.74 -9.46
CA GLY A 273 22.63 -9.50 -9.38
C GLY A 273 21.82 -10.65 -8.80
N SER A 274 22.29 -11.88 -8.94
CA SER A 274 21.64 -13.07 -8.39
C SER A 274 21.84 -13.19 -6.86
N PHE A 275 23.01 -12.79 -6.36
CA PHE A 275 23.37 -12.95 -4.94
C PHE A 275 23.13 -11.70 -4.08
N PHE A 276 23.16 -10.52 -4.68
CA PHE A 276 23.09 -9.25 -3.96
C PHE A 276 21.76 -8.52 -4.15
N SER A 277 21.47 -7.59 -3.24
CA SER A 277 20.26 -6.77 -3.30
C SER A 277 20.33 -5.73 -4.42
N LYS A 278 19.18 -5.13 -4.75
CA LYS A 278 19.02 -4.20 -5.88
C LYS A 278 20.08 -3.09 -5.95
N GLY A 279 20.42 -2.46 -4.83
CA GLY A 279 21.37 -1.34 -4.80
C GLY A 279 22.79 -1.73 -5.27
N PRO A 280 23.46 -2.69 -4.60
CA PRO A 280 24.76 -3.21 -5.02
C PRO A 280 24.80 -3.67 -6.47
N THR A 281 23.72 -4.28 -6.98
CA THR A 281 23.64 -4.75 -8.37
C THR A 281 23.61 -3.60 -9.38
N VAL A 282 22.82 -2.56 -9.14
CA VAL A 282 22.76 -1.38 -10.01
C VAL A 282 24.10 -0.63 -9.99
N LEU A 283 24.69 -0.48 -8.80
CA LEU A 283 26.03 0.10 -8.66
C LEU A 283 27.09 -0.74 -9.41
N ALA A 284 26.94 -2.07 -9.41
CA ALA A 284 27.82 -2.96 -10.15
C ALA A 284 27.71 -2.78 -11.66
N GLY A 285 26.49 -2.69 -12.20
CA GLY A 285 26.27 -2.41 -13.62
C GLY A 285 26.86 -1.06 -14.05
N LEU A 286 26.68 -0.03 -13.23
CA LEU A 286 27.20 1.31 -13.49
C LEU A 286 28.74 1.33 -13.48
N LEU A 287 29.37 0.79 -12.43
CA LEU A 287 30.83 0.71 -12.35
C LEU A 287 31.43 -0.16 -13.45
N SER A 288 30.73 -1.25 -13.83
CA SER A 288 31.17 -2.13 -14.91
C SER A 288 31.15 -1.42 -16.25
N GLY A 289 30.11 -0.63 -16.54
CA GLY A 289 30.07 0.22 -17.73
C GLY A 289 31.20 1.25 -17.76
N ILE A 290 31.43 1.94 -16.63
CA ILE A 290 32.51 2.94 -16.49
C ILE A 290 33.90 2.31 -16.67
N PHE A 291 34.17 1.18 -16.02
CA PHE A 291 35.46 0.51 -16.13
C PHE A 291 35.67 -0.08 -17.53
N TRP A 292 34.62 -0.62 -18.14
CA TRP A 292 34.71 -1.14 -19.49
C TRP A 292 35.05 -0.01 -20.50
N ASP A 293 34.33 1.11 -20.42
CA ASP A 293 34.55 2.30 -21.24
C ASP A 293 35.97 2.84 -21.09
N PHE A 294 36.40 3.08 -19.86
CA PHE A 294 37.68 3.71 -19.58
C PHE A 294 38.90 2.83 -19.92
N LEU A 295 38.84 1.52 -19.67
CA LEU A 295 40.01 0.64 -19.80
C LEU A 295 40.14 -0.04 -21.16
N PHE A 296 39.03 -0.37 -21.82
CA PHE A 296 39.03 -1.32 -22.94
C PHE A 296 38.58 -0.72 -24.27
N ILE A 297 37.79 0.35 -24.29
CA ILE A 297 37.35 0.99 -25.53
C ILE A 297 38.48 1.86 -26.11
N PRO A 298 38.83 1.71 -27.40
CA PRO A 298 39.77 2.63 -28.07
C PRO A 298 39.09 3.98 -28.38
N PRO A 299 39.70 5.15 -28.07
CA PRO A 299 40.99 5.36 -27.42
C PRO A 299 40.93 5.14 -25.89
N ARG A 300 41.82 4.28 -25.39
CA ARG A 300 41.85 3.87 -23.98
C ARG A 300 42.12 5.07 -23.05
N TYR A 301 41.66 4.96 -21.81
CA TYR A 301 41.79 5.97 -20.77
C TYR A 301 41.06 7.29 -21.06
N THR A 302 40.05 7.26 -21.95
CA THR A 302 39.23 8.40 -22.33
C THR A 302 37.76 8.02 -22.26
N PHE A 303 36.90 8.92 -21.76
CA PHE A 303 35.43 8.73 -21.72
C PHE A 303 34.78 9.17 -23.04
N PHE A 304 35.25 8.64 -24.17
CA PHE A 304 34.77 9.07 -25.49
C PHE A 304 34.25 7.87 -26.29
N ILE A 305 32.92 7.78 -26.38
CA ILE A 305 32.23 6.71 -27.10
C ILE A 305 31.91 7.19 -28.52
N GLU A 306 32.70 6.73 -29.50
CA GLU A 306 32.50 7.10 -30.91
C GLU A 306 31.45 6.23 -31.62
N LYS A 307 31.36 4.96 -31.21
CA LYS A 307 30.59 3.93 -31.90
C LYS A 307 29.25 3.69 -31.25
N LEU A 308 28.20 3.51 -32.07
CA LEU A 308 26.86 3.22 -31.59
C LEU A 308 26.82 1.89 -30.83
N GLU A 309 27.59 0.90 -31.26
CA GLU A 309 27.69 -0.41 -30.62
C GLU A 309 28.15 -0.31 -29.16
N ASP A 310 29.11 0.58 -28.89
CA ASP A 310 29.68 0.79 -27.57
C ASP A 310 28.68 1.52 -26.63
N VAL A 311 27.91 2.48 -27.16
CA VAL A 311 26.79 3.12 -26.44
C VAL A 311 25.73 2.09 -26.07
N LEU A 312 25.37 1.20 -27.01
CA LEU A 312 24.38 0.16 -26.78
C LEU A 312 24.85 -0.83 -25.70
N MET A 313 26.12 -1.21 -25.69
CA MET A 313 26.69 -2.07 -24.65
C MET A 313 26.71 -1.40 -23.28
N PHE A 314 27.08 -0.11 -23.21
CA PHE A 314 26.99 0.65 -21.96
C PHE A 314 25.56 0.68 -21.42
N GLY A 315 24.58 0.95 -22.29
CA GLY A 315 23.16 0.89 -21.95
C GLY A 315 22.71 -0.51 -21.49
N ALA A 316 23.22 -1.57 -22.12
CA ALA A 316 22.90 -2.95 -21.76
C ALA A 316 23.35 -3.31 -20.33
N PHE A 317 24.53 -2.85 -19.88
CA PHE A 317 24.99 -3.07 -18.50
C PHE A 317 24.00 -2.49 -17.48
N LEU A 318 23.56 -1.25 -17.69
CA LEU A 318 22.59 -0.59 -16.83
C LEU A 318 21.25 -1.31 -16.88
N PHE A 319 20.75 -1.60 -18.08
CA PHE A 319 19.46 -2.25 -18.28
C PHE A 319 19.39 -3.63 -17.61
N ILE A 320 20.41 -4.47 -17.81
CA ILE A 320 20.49 -5.81 -17.24
C ILE A 320 20.63 -5.74 -15.71
N SER A 321 21.46 -4.84 -15.19
CA SER A 321 21.61 -4.68 -13.73
C SER A 321 20.29 -4.26 -13.05
N ILE A 322 19.50 -3.41 -13.70
CA ILE A 322 18.19 -2.97 -13.19
C ILE A 322 17.17 -4.11 -13.24
N ILE A 323 17.11 -4.86 -14.35
CA ILE A 323 16.19 -6.01 -14.47
C ILE A 323 16.50 -7.03 -13.39
N ILE A 324 17.75 -7.45 -13.27
CA ILE A 324 18.15 -8.48 -12.31
C ILE A 324 17.97 -7.96 -10.89
N GLY A 325 18.37 -6.71 -10.60
CA GLY A 325 18.16 -6.09 -9.29
C GLY A 325 16.67 -6.03 -8.89
N ASN A 326 15.77 -5.81 -9.85
CA ASN A 326 14.33 -5.84 -9.60
C ASN A 326 13.80 -7.26 -9.37
N VAL A 327 14.20 -8.24 -10.20
CA VAL A 327 13.77 -9.64 -10.06
C VAL A 327 14.22 -10.21 -8.70
N THR A 328 15.48 -10.03 -8.34
CA THR A 328 16.03 -10.50 -7.07
C THR A 328 15.34 -9.82 -5.87
N SER A 329 14.99 -8.54 -5.98
CA SER A 329 14.25 -7.84 -4.91
C SER A 329 12.84 -8.41 -4.70
N ARG A 330 12.14 -8.82 -5.77
CA ARG A 330 10.80 -9.41 -5.69
C ARG A 330 10.83 -10.82 -5.11
N LEU A 331 11.84 -11.62 -5.45
CA LEU A 331 11.99 -12.99 -4.94
C LEU A 331 12.27 -13.03 -3.44
N ARG A 332 12.89 -11.98 -2.88
CA ARG A 332 13.25 -11.90 -1.46
C ARG A 332 12.18 -11.24 -0.59
N GLN A 333 11.12 -10.70 -1.19
CA GLN A 333 9.96 -10.11 -0.50
C GLN A 333 8.81 -11.11 -0.29
N LYS A 334 8.87 -12.28 -0.92
CA LYS A 334 8.08 -13.46 -0.54
C LYS A 334 8.86 -14.27 0.49
#